data_AF-A0A7J3DM16-F1
#
_entry.id   AF-A0A7J3DM16-F1
#
_cell.length_a   1.000
_cell.length_b   1.000
_cell.length_c   1.000
_cell.angle_alpha   90.00
_cell.angle_beta   90.00
_cell.angle_gamma   90.00
#
_symmetry.space_group_name_H-M   'P 1'
#
loop_
_entity.id
_entity.type
_entity.pdbx_description
1 polymer ?
#
loop_
_entity_poly.entity_id
_entity_poly.type
_entity_poly.pdbx_seq_one_letter_code
_entity_poly.pdbx_strand_id
1 'polypeptide(L)'
;IKKGVIKKVRKSRQSRGRARAISKQKEKGRRKGYGKRKGKKGARVKRKKAWINNVRAQRALLRKLKKENPEKIKEIGYRKLYIMIKGGYFKSKAHLEQYIKGGK
;
A
#
# COMPACT_ATOMS: atom_id res chain seq x y z
N ILE A 1 -43.72 23.27 -19.00
CA ILE A 1 -43.18 22.29 -18.00
C ILE A 1 -44.26 21.81 -17.01
N LYS A 2 -45.03 22.70 -16.36
CA LYS A 2 -46.09 22.33 -15.38
C LYS A 2 -47.17 21.34 -15.90
N LYS A 3 -47.55 21.41 -17.19
CA LYS A 3 -48.49 20.48 -17.84
C LYS A 3 -47.82 19.30 -18.60
N GLY A 4 -46.50 19.10 -18.46
CA GLY A 4 -45.78 17.97 -19.08
C GLY A 4 -45.57 18.01 -20.61
N VAL A 5 -46.06 19.04 -21.31
CA VAL A 5 -45.98 19.19 -22.79
C VAL A 5 -44.55 19.30 -23.32
N ILE A 6 -43.62 19.88 -22.54
CA ILE A 6 -42.18 19.97 -22.88
C ILE A 6 -41.39 19.24 -21.80
N LYS A 7 -40.59 18.24 -22.19
CA LYS A 7 -39.77 17.42 -21.29
C LYS A 7 -38.29 17.52 -21.66
N LYS A 8 -37.43 17.64 -20.64
CA LYS A 8 -35.97 17.55 -20.81
C LYS A 8 -35.55 16.09 -20.76
N VAL A 9 -35.01 15.59 -21.87
CA VAL A 9 -34.42 14.24 -21.90
C VAL A 9 -33.16 14.20 -21.03
N ARG A 10 -32.99 13.12 -20.26
CA ARG A 10 -31.76 12.90 -19.50
C ARG A 10 -30.59 12.75 -20.49
N LYS A 11 -29.53 13.53 -20.31
CA LYS A 11 -28.29 13.38 -21.07
C LYS A 11 -27.74 11.95 -20.87
N SER A 12 -27.33 11.31 -21.97
CA SER A 12 -26.67 10.01 -21.92
C SER A 12 -25.41 10.09 -21.07
N ARG A 13 -25.23 9.11 -20.18
CA ARG A 13 -24.02 8.97 -19.35
C ARG A 13 -23.33 7.67 -19.71
N GLN A 14 -22.01 7.71 -19.83
CA GLN A 14 -21.22 6.53 -20.11
C GLN A 14 -21.26 5.56 -18.92
N SER A 15 -21.58 4.29 -19.20
CA SER A 15 -21.65 3.27 -18.17
C SER A 15 -20.25 2.88 -17.68
N ARG A 16 -20.12 2.61 -16.37
CA ARG A 16 -18.85 2.16 -15.76
C ARG A 16 -18.77 0.64 -15.59
N GLY A 17 -19.74 -0.13 -16.09
CA GLY A 17 -19.84 -1.58 -15.88
C GLY A 17 -18.56 -2.33 -16.27
N ARG A 18 -18.12 -2.16 -17.52
CA ARG A 18 -16.86 -2.75 -18.04
C ARG A 18 -15.62 -2.31 -17.24
N ALA A 19 -15.53 -1.02 -16.91
CA ALA A 19 -14.42 -0.48 -16.13
C ALA A 19 -14.34 -1.10 -14.72
N ARG A 20 -15.47 -1.29 -14.05
CA ARG A 20 -15.56 -1.93 -12.73
C ARG A 20 -15.17 -3.41 -12.81
N ALA A 21 -15.64 -4.14 -13.81
CA ALA A 21 -15.26 -5.54 -14.02
C ALA A 21 -13.74 -5.69 -14.21
N ILE A 22 -13.13 -4.81 -15.03
CA ILE A 22 -11.67 -4.80 -15.22
C ILE A 22 -10.93 -4.44 -13.92
N SER A 23 -11.46 -3.50 -13.14
CA SER A 23 -10.86 -3.12 -11.84
C SER A 23 -10.80 -4.30 -10.87
N LYS A 24 -11.91 -5.04 -10.72
CA LYS A 24 -11.97 -6.25 -9.87
C LYS A 24 -10.96 -7.31 -10.31
N GLN A 25 -10.77 -7.52 -11.61
CA GLN A 25 -9.76 -8.46 -12.12
C GLN A 25 -8.33 -7.97 -11.82
N LYS A 26 -8.06 -6.66 -11.97
CA LYS A 26 -6.75 -6.06 -11.65
C LYS A 26 -6.43 -6.13 -10.16
N GLU A 27 -7.42 -5.96 -9.30
CA GLU A 27 -7.29 -6.07 -7.84
C GLU A 27 -6.81 -7.46 -7.43
N LYS A 28 -7.43 -8.51 -8.01
CA LYS A 28 -6.99 -9.91 -7.88
C LYS A 28 -5.63 -10.24 -8.52
N GLY A 29 -4.91 -9.26 -9.05
CA GLY A 29 -3.60 -9.44 -9.68
C GLY A 29 -3.63 -9.84 -11.17
N ARG A 30 -4.81 -10.11 -11.75
CA ARG A 30 -4.95 -10.48 -13.17
C ARG A 30 -4.75 -9.25 -14.06
N ARG A 31 -4.52 -9.47 -15.37
CA ARG A 31 -4.31 -8.39 -16.37
C ARG A 31 -3.13 -7.43 -16.06
N LYS A 32 -2.15 -7.86 -15.26
CA LYS A 32 -0.93 -7.11 -14.89
C LYS A 32 0.38 -7.73 -15.40
N GLY A 33 0.31 -8.72 -16.30
CA GLY A 33 1.48 -9.40 -16.90
C GLY A 33 2.35 -8.48 -17.79
N TYR A 34 3.55 -8.94 -18.16
CA TYR A 34 4.54 -8.12 -18.88
C TYR A 34 4.01 -7.52 -20.19
N GLY A 35 3.36 -8.30 -21.06
CA GLY A 35 2.78 -7.80 -22.32
C GLY A 35 1.61 -6.81 -22.17
N LYS A 36 1.05 -6.65 -20.95
CA LYS A 36 0.03 -5.62 -20.66
C LYS A 36 0.64 -4.33 -20.10
N ARG A 37 1.94 -4.31 -19.81
CA ARG A 37 2.66 -3.15 -19.26
C ARG A 37 3.27 -2.34 -20.41
N LYS A 38 2.93 -1.05 -20.49
CA LYS A 38 3.51 -0.13 -21.49
C LYS A 38 4.57 0.82 -20.91
N GLY A 39 4.52 1.13 -19.61
CA GLY A 39 5.42 2.08 -18.96
C GLY A 39 6.61 1.43 -18.23
N LYS A 40 7.71 2.19 -18.09
CA LYS A 40 8.91 1.81 -17.30
C LYS A 40 8.53 1.45 -15.85
N LYS A 41 9.36 0.65 -15.17
CA LYS A 41 9.13 0.19 -13.78
C LYS A 41 8.83 1.35 -12.81
N GLY A 42 9.59 2.44 -12.89
CA GLY A 42 9.42 3.62 -12.03
C GLY A 42 8.14 4.43 -12.28
N ALA A 43 7.52 4.31 -13.45
CA ALA A 43 6.25 4.99 -13.76
C ALA A 43 5.05 4.34 -13.03
N ARG A 44 5.12 3.02 -12.84
CA ARG A 44 4.06 2.26 -12.15
C ARG A 44 4.08 2.51 -10.64
N VAL A 45 5.27 2.51 -10.05
CA VAL A 45 5.50 2.90 -8.64
C VAL A 45 6.86 3.60 -8.56
N LYS A 46 6.86 4.87 -8.13
CA LYS A 46 8.10 5.63 -7.94
C LYS A 46 8.93 5.03 -6.81
N ARG A 47 10.25 4.86 -7.02
CA ARG A 47 11.20 4.29 -6.04
C ARG A 47 11.13 4.98 -4.67
N LYS A 48 11.16 6.31 -4.65
CA LYS A 48 11.07 7.12 -3.42
C LYS A 48 9.75 6.87 -2.67
N LYS A 49 8.62 6.79 -3.38
CA LYS A 49 7.30 6.53 -2.77
C LYS A 49 7.24 5.14 -2.14
N ALA A 50 7.77 4.12 -2.82
CA ALA A 50 7.86 2.77 -2.29
C ALA A 50 8.70 2.72 -1.00
N TRP A 51 9.88 3.36 -1.00
CA TRP A 51 10.74 3.44 0.18
C TRP A 51 10.06 4.16 1.36
N ILE A 52 9.45 5.32 1.10
CA ILE A 52 8.69 6.07 2.12
C ILE A 52 7.60 5.20 2.74
N ASN A 53 6.82 4.49 1.91
CA ASN A 53 5.74 3.63 2.38
C ASN A 53 6.28 2.50 3.27
N ASN A 54 7.36 1.83 2.87
CA ASN A 54 7.98 0.75 3.63
C ASN A 54 8.52 1.23 4.98
N VAL A 55 9.31 2.30 4.99
CA VAL A 55 9.90 2.86 6.22
C VAL A 55 8.82 3.34 7.19
N ARG A 56 7.79 4.03 6.70
CA ARG A 56 6.66 4.48 7.55
C ARG A 56 5.89 3.30 8.13
N ALA A 57 5.65 2.27 7.33
CA ALA A 57 5.02 1.03 7.77
C ALA A 57 5.80 0.35 8.91
N GLN A 58 7.13 0.24 8.77
CA GLN A 58 8.01 -0.36 9.77
C GLN A 58 8.08 0.48 11.05
N ARG A 59 8.20 1.82 10.94
CA ARG A 59 8.22 2.71 12.12
C ARG A 59 6.87 2.74 12.86
N ALA A 60 5.76 2.66 12.13
CA ALA A 60 4.44 2.55 12.74
C ALA A 60 4.31 1.25 13.53
N LEU A 61 4.77 0.13 12.95
CA LEU A 61 4.81 -1.16 13.63
C LEU A 61 5.73 -1.13 14.86
N LEU A 62 6.93 -0.57 14.75
CA LEU A 62 7.85 -0.45 15.88
C LEU A 62 7.24 0.34 17.04
N ARG A 63 6.53 1.45 16.75
CA ARG A 63 5.80 2.21 17.76
C ARG A 63 4.68 1.41 18.42
N LYS A 64 3.96 0.59 17.64
CA LYS A 64 2.91 -0.31 18.14
C LYS A 64 3.51 -1.36 19.07
N LEU A 65 4.54 -2.07 18.62
CA LEU A 65 5.24 -3.09 19.41
C LEU A 65 5.84 -2.51 20.69
N LYS A 66 6.32 -1.25 20.68
CA LYS A 66 6.84 -0.61 21.89
C LYS A 66 5.77 -0.43 22.96
N LYS A 67 4.54 -0.16 22.55
CA LYS A 67 3.40 -0.02 23.48
C LYS A 67 2.94 -1.38 24.01
N GLU A 68 2.92 -2.40 23.14
CA GLU A 68 2.42 -3.73 23.49
C GLU A 68 3.44 -4.57 24.28
N ASN A 69 4.72 -4.50 23.92
CA ASN A 69 5.80 -5.32 24.48
C ASN A 69 7.05 -4.47 24.73
N PRO A 70 7.04 -3.59 25.74
CA PRO A 70 8.14 -2.66 26.00
C PRO A 70 9.46 -3.37 26.33
N GLU A 71 9.41 -4.53 26.99
CA GLU A 71 10.60 -5.24 27.47
C GLU A 71 11.48 -5.75 26.32
N LYS A 72 10.89 -6.44 25.33
CA LYS A 72 11.60 -6.94 24.14
C LYS A 72 12.28 -5.83 23.34
N ILE A 73 11.67 -4.64 23.30
CA ILE A 73 12.24 -3.50 22.58
C ILE A 73 13.31 -2.80 23.42
N LYS A 74 13.20 -2.84 24.75
CA LYS A 74 14.21 -2.29 25.66
C LYS A 74 15.51 -3.11 25.57
N GLU A 75 15.41 -4.43 25.49
CA GLU A 75 16.56 -5.34 25.33
C GLU A 75 17.38 -5.04 24.07
N ILE A 76 16.72 -4.89 22.91
CA ILE A 76 17.42 -4.60 21.64
C ILE A 76 17.79 -3.11 21.52
N GLY A 77 16.93 -2.24 22.05
CA GLY A 77 17.02 -0.79 21.94
C GLY A 77 16.19 -0.20 20.79
N TYR A 78 15.17 0.60 21.13
CA TYR A 78 14.31 1.30 20.16
C TYR A 78 15.10 2.15 19.15
N ARG A 79 16.11 2.90 19.62
CA ARG A 79 16.94 3.75 18.76
C ARG A 79 17.72 2.94 17.74
N LYS A 80 18.27 1.79 18.14
CA LYS A 80 18.99 0.86 17.26
C LYS A 80 18.09 0.36 16.13
N LEU A 81 16.91 -0.17 16.48
CA LEU A 81 15.90 -0.62 15.52
C LEU A 81 15.47 0.52 14.57
N TYR A 82 15.29 1.73 15.09
CA TYR A 82 14.90 2.89 14.28
C TYR A 82 15.97 3.29 13.25
N ILE A 83 17.25 3.23 13.62
CA ILE A 83 18.38 3.49 12.72
C ILE A 83 18.50 2.38 11.68
N MET A 84 18.35 1.11 12.07
CA MET A 84 18.34 -0.03 11.14
C MET A 84 17.22 0.08 10.11
N ILE A 85 16.03 0.55 10.51
CA ILE A 85 14.93 0.87 9.59
C ILE A 85 15.33 2.00 8.63
N LYS A 86 15.97 3.08 9.12
CA LYS A 86 16.47 4.17 8.27
C LYS A 86 17.47 3.64 7.22
N GLY A 87 18.34 2.71 7.62
CA GLY A 87 19.32 2.05 6.74
C GLY A 87 18.75 1.00 5.79
N GLY A 88 17.48 0.62 5.93
CA GLY A 88 16.83 -0.34 5.05
C GLY A 88 17.19 -1.81 5.32
N TYR A 89 17.68 -2.13 6.51
CA TYR A 89 18.00 -3.51 6.91
C TYR A 89 16.78 -4.45 6.80
N PHE A 90 15.60 -3.97 7.20
CA PHE A 90 14.37 -4.74 7.15
C PHE A 90 13.71 -4.66 5.77
N LYS A 91 13.52 -5.83 5.13
CA LYS A 91 12.85 -5.98 3.83
C LYS A 91 11.33 -5.75 3.90
N SER A 92 10.70 -6.05 5.03
CA SER A 92 9.24 -5.98 5.23
C SER A 92 8.89 -5.71 6.69
N LYS A 93 7.59 -5.58 7.01
CA LYS A 93 7.12 -5.56 8.40
C LYS A 93 7.37 -6.89 9.11
N ALA A 94 7.08 -8.01 8.44
CA ALA A 94 7.29 -9.35 8.98
C ALA A 94 8.75 -9.61 9.36
N HIS A 95 9.71 -9.15 8.55
CA HIS A 95 11.13 -9.27 8.89
C HIS A 95 11.48 -8.48 10.17
N LEU A 96 10.91 -7.29 10.37
CA LEU A 96 11.08 -6.54 11.63
C LEU A 96 10.48 -7.29 12.83
N GLU A 97 9.29 -7.89 12.67
CA GLU A 97 8.65 -8.66 13.73
C GLU A 97 9.44 -9.91 14.10
N GLN A 98 9.93 -10.66 13.11
CA GLN A 98 10.76 -11.85 13.33
C GLN A 98 12.05 -11.48 14.07
N TYR A 99 12.71 -10.40 13.67
CA TYR A 99 13.92 -9.90 14.33
C TYR A 99 13.67 -9.56 15.80
N ILE A 100 12.57 -8.88 16.12
CA ILE A 100 12.22 -8.53 17.51
C ILE A 100 11.81 -9.77 18.34
N LYS A 101 11.21 -10.78 17.70
CA LYS A 101 10.82 -12.02 18.38
C LYS A 101 11.99 -12.96 18.65
N GLY A 102 13.19 -12.68 18.13
CA GLY A 102 14.37 -13.55 18.27
C GLY A 102 14.45 -14.66 17.23
N GLY A 103 13.81 -14.49 16.07
CA GLY A 103 13.87 -15.49 15.00
C GLY A 103 15.24 -15.48 14.30
N LYS A 104 15.92 -16.63 14.35
CA LYS A 104 16.84 -17.04 13.28
C LYS A 104 16.13 -16.94 11.92
#